data_AF-D6RT24-F1
#
_entry.id   AF-D6RT24-F1
#
_cell.length_a   1.000
_cell.length_b   1.000
_cell.length_c   1.000
_cell.angle_alpha   90.00
_cell.angle_beta   90.00
_cell.angle_gamma   90.00
#
_symmetry.space_group_name_H-M   'P 1'
#
loop_
_entity.id
_entity.type
_entity.pdbx_description
1 polymer ?
#
loop_
_entity_poly.entity_id
_entity_poly.type
_entity_poly.pdbx_seq_one_letter_code
_entity_poly.pdbx_strand_id
1 'polypeptide(L)'
;VVAMLDSVLSLKQAVNAQVGKNLVGTFYTPVEVLADTAVLNTLPVREVRSGLCEVVKNALAIRPSMISFLAAELRPDGRYADDVLRWMIDESIAAKAQVTEHDKYERREGLVL
;
A
#
# COMPACT_ATOMS: atom_id res chain seq x y z
N VAL A 1 5.70 4.27 -4.68
CA VAL A 1 5.61 3.08 -3.79
C VAL A 1 4.31 3.09 -3.00
N VAL A 2 4.05 4.07 -2.10
CA VAL A 2 2.79 4.16 -1.31
C VAL A 2 1.54 3.92 -2.17
N ALA A 3 1.47 4.57 -3.34
CA ALA A 3 0.32 4.42 -4.22
C ALA A 3 0.05 2.96 -4.62
N MET A 4 1.08 2.19 -4.99
CA MET A 4 0.97 0.80 -5.42
C MET A 4 0.72 -0.18 -4.27
N LEU A 5 1.25 0.12 -3.08
CA LEU A 5 1.15 -0.78 -1.92
C LEU A 5 -0.07 -0.51 -1.03
N ASP A 6 -0.73 0.64 -1.20
CA ASP A 6 -1.79 1.05 -0.28
C ASP A 6 -2.91 1.86 -0.94
N SER A 7 -2.60 3.02 -1.54
CA SER A 7 -3.63 3.99 -1.91
C SER A 7 -4.59 3.50 -2.99
N VAL A 8 -4.09 2.87 -4.05
CA VAL A 8 -4.95 2.37 -5.15
C VAL A 8 -5.73 1.10 -4.77
N LEU A 9 -5.38 0.52 -3.62
CA LEU A 9 -6.03 -0.66 -3.03
C LEU A 9 -7.15 -0.26 -2.05
N SER A 10 -7.53 1.02 -2.02
CA SER A 10 -8.69 1.55 -1.30
C SER A 10 -9.66 2.19 -2.28
N LEU A 11 -10.95 2.19 -1.94
CA LEU A 11 -11.98 2.89 -2.71
C LEU A 11 -12.05 4.39 -2.35
N LYS A 12 -11.35 4.84 -1.31
CA LYS A 12 -11.41 6.22 -0.80
C LYS A 12 -10.86 7.20 -1.84
N GLN A 13 -11.71 8.11 -2.31
CA GLN A 13 -11.33 9.27 -3.12
C GLN A 13 -11.63 10.52 -2.32
N ALA A 14 -10.65 11.38 -2.07
CA ALA A 14 -10.85 12.58 -1.26
C ALA A 14 -9.92 13.73 -1.66
N VAL A 15 -10.38 14.94 -1.37
CA VAL A 15 -9.61 16.18 -1.50
C VAL A 15 -9.61 16.96 -0.19
N ASN A 16 -8.65 17.87 -0.06
CA ASN A 16 -8.54 18.73 1.11
C ASN A 16 -9.54 19.88 1.03
N ALA A 17 -10.04 20.29 2.20
CA ALA A 17 -10.76 21.54 2.38
C ALA A 17 -9.89 22.53 3.18
N GLN A 18 -10.27 23.80 3.22
CA GLN A 18 -9.53 24.81 4.00
C GLN A 18 -9.41 24.43 5.50
N VAL A 19 -10.39 23.71 6.03
CA VAL A 19 -10.46 23.31 7.44
C VAL A 19 -9.88 21.93 7.72
N GLY A 20 -9.37 21.19 6.72
CA GLY A 20 -8.76 19.88 6.98
C GLY A 20 -8.47 19.02 5.76
N LYS A 21 -7.68 17.97 6.00
CA LYS A 21 -7.23 17.01 4.99
C LYS A 21 -8.31 15.98 4.70
N ASN A 22 -8.51 15.63 3.43
CA ASN A 22 -9.40 14.55 2.97
C ASN A 22 -10.87 14.63 3.47
N LEU A 23 -11.41 15.84 3.67
CA LEU A 23 -12.76 16.02 4.23
C LEU A 23 -13.89 15.90 3.20
N VAL A 24 -13.59 16.04 1.91
CA VAL A 24 -14.59 16.00 0.83
C VAL A 24 -14.23 14.85 -0.11
N GLY A 25 -15.14 13.90 -0.31
CA GLY A 25 -14.82 12.69 -1.05
C GLY A 25 -15.97 11.72 -1.27
N THR A 26 -15.63 10.57 -1.85
CA THR A 26 -16.54 9.44 -2.12
C THR A 26 -15.79 8.12 -2.06
N PHE A 27 -16.52 7.00 -2.09
CA PHE A 27 -15.95 5.67 -2.34
C PHE A 27 -16.24 5.29 -3.78
N TYR A 28 -15.20 5.17 -4.61
CA TYR A 28 -15.34 4.91 -6.05
C TYR A 28 -14.33 3.86 -6.51
N THR A 29 -14.83 2.85 -7.22
CA THR A 29 -14.03 1.72 -7.70
C THR A 29 -13.40 2.04 -9.05
N PRO A 30 -12.08 1.89 -9.20
CA PRO A 30 -11.44 2.00 -10.51
C PRO A 30 -11.84 0.82 -11.41
N VAL A 31 -11.83 1.03 -12.73
CA VAL A 31 -12.03 -0.05 -13.70
C VAL A 31 -10.83 -1.00 -13.70
N GLU A 32 -9.62 -0.44 -13.62
CA GLU A 32 -8.36 -1.17 -13.61
C GLU A 32 -7.27 -0.32 -12.93
N VAL A 33 -6.24 -0.99 -12.39
CA VAL A 33 -5.03 -0.37 -11.85
C VAL A 33 -3.82 -0.95 -12.55
N LEU A 34 -3.00 -0.09 -13.16
CA LEU A 34 -1.74 -0.47 -13.80
C LEU A 34 -0.57 0.01 -12.94
N ALA A 35 0.28 -0.93 -12.51
CA ALA A 35 1.44 -0.65 -11.67
C ALA A 35 2.74 -1.07 -12.37
N ASP A 36 3.39 -0.14 -13.07
CA ASP A 36 4.72 -0.35 -13.64
C ASP A 36 5.81 -0.10 -12.60
N THR A 37 6.45 -1.15 -12.11
CA THR A 37 7.53 -1.09 -11.12
C THR A 37 8.76 -0.31 -11.61
N ALA A 38 8.97 -0.18 -12.93
CA ALA A 38 10.12 0.55 -13.46
C ALA A 38 10.09 2.04 -13.09
N VAL A 39 8.91 2.63 -12.92
CA VAL A 39 8.75 4.05 -12.52
C VAL A 39 9.24 4.29 -11.08
N LEU A 40 9.37 3.25 -10.26
CA LEU A 40 9.87 3.38 -8.89
C LEU A 40 11.37 3.72 -8.87
N ASN A 41 12.11 3.38 -9.92
CA ASN A 41 13.54 3.68 -10.04
C ASN A 41 13.84 5.18 -10.15
N THR A 42 12.84 6.00 -10.52
CA THR A 42 12.99 7.44 -10.65
C THR A 42 12.62 8.19 -9.37
N LEU A 43 12.14 7.50 -8.33
CA LEU A 43 11.73 8.12 -7.08
C LEU A 43 12.93 8.41 -6.16
N PRO A 44 12.89 9.49 -5.37
CA PRO A 44 13.81 9.67 -4.27
C PRO A 44 13.70 8.50 -3.28
N VAL A 45 14.83 8.06 -2.72
CA VAL A 45 14.89 6.97 -1.73
C VAL A 45 13.93 7.20 -0.55
N ARG A 46 13.71 8.45 -0.15
CA ARG A 46 12.77 8.83 0.90
C ARG A 46 11.34 8.40 0.58
N GLU A 47 10.89 8.59 -0.66
CA GLU A 47 9.54 8.23 -1.10
C GLU A 47 9.37 6.72 -1.24
N VAL A 48 10.44 6.01 -1.63
CA VAL A 48 10.46 4.55 -1.60
C VAL A 48 10.30 4.04 -0.18
N ARG A 49 11.13 4.52 0.74
CA ARG A 49 11.08 4.15 2.16
C ARG A 49 9.74 4.46 2.81
N SER A 50 9.16 5.63 2.51
CA SER A 50 7.83 5.99 3.00
C SER A 50 6.76 4.99 2.57
N GLY A 51 6.84 4.49 1.33
CA GLY A 51 5.90 3.47 0.85
C GLY A 51 6.12 2.09 1.46
N LEU A 52 7.37 1.72 1.73
CA LEU A 52 7.69 0.44 2.36
C LEU A 52 7.15 0.32 3.79
N CYS A 53 6.89 1.45 4.48
CA CYS A 53 6.21 1.42 5.76
C CYS A 53 4.85 0.71 5.69
N GLU A 54 4.13 0.82 4.57
CA GLU A 54 2.82 0.19 4.40
C GLU A 54 2.90 -1.33 4.31
N VAL A 55 3.87 -1.87 3.56
CA VAL A 55 4.07 -3.33 3.50
C VAL A 55 4.59 -3.89 4.83
N VAL A 56 5.38 -3.11 5.58
CA VAL A 56 5.80 -3.47 6.95
C VAL A 56 4.60 -3.51 7.89
N LYS A 57 3.72 -2.51 7.86
CA LYS A 57 2.46 -2.49 8.63
C LYS A 57 1.61 -3.71 8.30
N ASN A 58 1.42 -4.02 7.02
CA ASN A 58 0.66 -5.18 6.58
C ASN A 58 1.25 -6.50 7.12
N ALA A 59 2.58 -6.66 7.08
CA ALA A 59 3.24 -7.82 7.65
C ALA A 59 3.01 -7.93 9.16
N LEU A 60 3.09 -6.83 9.90
CA LEU A 60 2.95 -6.85 11.36
C LEU A 60 1.50 -7.05 11.84
N ALA A 61 0.52 -6.46 11.12
CA ALA A 61 -0.85 -6.37 11.60
C ALA A 61 -1.82 -7.36 10.95
N ILE A 62 -1.51 -7.87 9.74
CA ILE A 62 -2.45 -8.66 8.93
C ILE A 62 -1.83 -10.00 8.51
N ARG A 63 -0.59 -9.99 7.99
CA ARG A 63 0.08 -11.18 7.43
C ARG A 63 1.49 -11.40 8.01
N PRO A 64 1.61 -11.87 9.27
CA PRO A 64 2.91 -12.10 9.93
C PRO A 64 3.84 -13.08 9.24
N SER A 65 3.32 -13.98 8.40
CA SER A 65 4.12 -14.90 7.60
C SER A 65 5.12 -14.19 6.67
N MET A 66 4.85 -12.94 6.29
CA MET A 66 5.72 -12.13 5.43
C MET A 66 6.99 -11.64 6.13
N ILE A 67 6.98 -11.57 7.48
CA ILE A 67 7.98 -10.81 8.25
C ILE A 67 9.41 -11.28 7.93
N SER A 68 9.65 -12.59 7.94
CA SER A 68 10.99 -13.14 7.71
C SER A 68 11.54 -12.80 6.33
N PHE A 69 10.71 -12.93 5.28
CA PHE A 69 11.12 -12.62 3.92
C PHE A 69 11.29 -11.11 3.71
N LEU A 70 10.32 -10.31 4.17
CA LEU A 70 10.39 -8.85 4.06
C LEU A 70 11.62 -8.29 4.77
N ALA A 71 11.91 -8.74 5.99
CA ALA A 71 13.08 -8.31 6.74
C ALA A 71 14.40 -8.68 6.03
N ALA A 72 14.45 -9.85 5.39
CA ALA A 72 15.61 -10.29 4.62
C ALA A 72 15.81 -9.47 3.33
N GLU A 73 14.74 -8.90 2.76
CA GLU A 73 14.80 -8.11 1.52
C GLU A 73 15.00 -6.61 1.73
N LEU A 74 14.59 -6.03 2.87
CA LEU A 74 14.70 -4.60 3.09
C LEU A 74 16.14 -4.08 2.97
N ARG A 75 16.33 -2.98 2.22
CA ARG A 75 17.63 -2.33 1.99
C ARG A 75 17.58 -0.86 2.39
N PRO A 76 18.64 -0.31 3.04
CA PRO A 76 18.68 1.11 3.43
C PRO A 76 18.63 2.09 2.25
N ASP A 77 19.10 1.67 1.07
CA ASP A 77 19.17 2.49 -0.15
C ASP A 77 17.85 2.50 -0.94
N GLY A 78 16.85 1.73 -0.51
CA GLY A 78 15.53 1.66 -1.13
C GLY A 78 15.54 1.11 -2.55
N ARG A 79 16.53 0.30 -2.93
CA ARG A 79 16.61 -0.34 -4.25
C ARG A 79 16.31 -1.82 -4.15
N TYR A 80 15.47 -2.30 -5.06
CA TYR A 80 14.95 -3.67 -5.05
C TYR A 80 14.91 -4.21 -6.47
N ALA A 81 15.08 -5.53 -6.58
CA ALA A 81 14.82 -6.24 -7.83
C ALA A 81 13.30 -6.22 -8.15
N ASP A 82 12.97 -6.34 -9.43
CA ASP A 82 11.59 -6.25 -9.92
C ASP A 82 10.67 -7.32 -9.33
N ASP A 83 11.18 -8.54 -9.18
CA ASP A 83 10.49 -9.66 -8.54
C ASP A 83 10.18 -9.38 -7.05
N VAL A 84 11.10 -8.77 -6.32
CA VAL A 84 10.88 -8.36 -4.93
C VAL A 84 9.81 -7.27 -4.83
N LEU A 85 9.82 -6.28 -5.75
CA LEU A 85 8.79 -5.23 -5.79
C LEU A 85 7.41 -5.80 -6.10
N ARG A 86 7.32 -6.73 -7.06
CA ARG A 86 6.06 -7.42 -7.39
C ARG A 86 5.56 -8.25 -6.22
N TRP A 87 6.45 -8.99 -5.55
CA TRP A 87 6.10 -9.71 -4.33
C TRP A 87 5.54 -8.79 -3.24
N MET A 88 6.14 -7.61 -3.02
CA MET A 88 5.61 -6.63 -2.05
C MET A 88 4.23 -6.11 -2.45
N ILE A 89 3.99 -5.89 -3.74
CA ILE A 89 2.68 -5.47 -4.28
C ILE A 89 1.64 -6.58 -4.05
N ASP A 90 1.94 -7.82 -4.45
CA ASP A 90 1.04 -8.96 -4.32
C ASP A 90 0.65 -9.23 -2.87
N GLU A 91 1.61 -9.19 -1.94
CA GLU A 91 1.32 -9.38 -0.52
C GLU A 91 0.54 -8.19 0.07
N SER A 92 0.76 -6.97 -0.41
CA SER A 92 -0.03 -5.81 0.01
C SER A 92 -1.48 -5.90 -0.48
N ILE A 93 -1.69 -6.39 -1.71
CA ILE A 93 -3.03 -6.70 -2.24
C ILE A 93 -3.69 -7.78 -1.38
N ALA A 94 -3.00 -8.88 -1.10
CA ALA A 94 -3.53 -9.97 -0.30
C ALA A 94 -3.89 -9.51 1.13
N ALA A 95 -3.04 -8.71 1.77
CA ALA A 95 -3.29 -8.16 3.10
C ALA A 95 -4.53 -7.24 3.11
N LYS A 96 -4.62 -6.29 2.17
CA LYS A 96 -5.77 -5.38 2.14
C LYS A 96 -7.06 -6.09 1.76
N ALA A 97 -7.03 -7.03 0.82
CA ALA A 97 -8.19 -7.83 0.46
C ALA A 97 -8.77 -8.59 1.66
N GLN A 98 -7.91 -9.20 2.48
CA GLN A 98 -8.31 -9.97 3.67
C GLN A 98 -9.18 -9.16 4.64
N VAL A 99 -8.91 -7.86 4.80
CA VAL A 99 -9.64 -6.99 5.75
C VAL A 99 -10.72 -6.12 5.09
N THR A 100 -10.75 -6.03 3.74
CA THR A 100 -11.71 -5.19 3.01
C THR A 100 -12.79 -5.98 2.27
N GLU A 101 -12.63 -7.29 2.09
CA GLU A 101 -13.60 -8.15 1.38
C GLU A 101 -15.04 -7.95 1.88
N HIS A 102 -15.23 -7.90 3.20
CA HIS A 102 -16.52 -7.66 3.85
C HIS A 102 -16.64 -6.27 4.49
N ASP A 103 -15.65 -5.39 4.25
CA ASP A 103 -15.55 -4.04 4.82
C ASP A 103 -14.98 -3.03 3.80
N LYS A 104 -15.59 -2.98 2.62
CA LYS A 104 -15.16 -2.12 1.50
C LYS A 104 -15.09 -0.61 1.79
N TYR A 105 -15.67 -0.16 2.91
CA TYR A 105 -15.62 1.24 3.35
C TYR A 105 -14.69 1.46 4.53
N GLU A 106 -13.98 0.42 4.97
CA GLU A 106 -12.96 0.44 6.02
C GLU A 106 -13.49 1.03 7.34
N ARG A 107 -14.64 0.51 7.81
CA ARG A 107 -15.32 0.98 9.04
C ARG A 107 -15.32 -0.05 10.17
N ARG A 108 -14.79 -1.25 9.94
CA ARG A 108 -14.73 -2.38 10.87
C ARG A 108 -13.33 -2.98 10.86
N GLU A 109 -13.13 -4.15 10.27
CA GLU A 109 -11.84 -4.83 10.19
C GLU A 109 -10.80 -3.99 9.45
N GLY A 110 -11.23 -3.22 8.43
CA GLY A 110 -10.36 -2.31 7.68
C GLY A 110 -9.82 -1.13 8.49
N LEU A 111 -10.21 -0.94 9.76
CA LEU A 111 -9.60 0.08 10.64
C LEU A 111 -8.13 -0.19 10.97
N VAL A 112 -7.66 -1.43 10.77
CA VAL A 112 -6.25 -1.79 10.95
C VAL A 112 -5.35 -1.25 9.82
N LEU A 113 -5.95 -0.78 8.73
CA LEU A 113 -5.24 -0.27 7.56
C LEU A 113 -4.63 1.11 7.82
#